data_AF-A0A0F0H3E0-F1
#
_entry.id   AF-A0A0F0H3E0-F1
#
_cell.length_a   1.000
_cell.length_b   1.000
_cell.length_c   1.000
_cell.angle_alpha   90.00
_cell.angle_beta   90.00
_cell.angle_gamma   90.00
#
_symmetry.space_group_name_H-M   'P 1'
#
loop_
_entity.id
_entity.type
_entity.pdbx_description
1 polymer ?
#
loop_
_entity_poly.entity_id
_entity_poly.type
_entity_poly.pdbx_seq_one_letter_code
_entity_poly.pdbx_strand_id
1 'polypeptide(L)'
;MTNGRQPVEFEHPAEDAFFGAFQVEHFSWKGILDFSTFTECGRCQSQCPAWNTAKPLSPELLIRVLRGHAFDKAPYLLGGGGKDMEGSEQATSEQLAGVPAAAVAEGGRPLVGTAE
;
A
#
# COMPACT_ATOMS: atom_id res chain seq x y z
N MET A 1 14.41 5.61 -4.34
CA MET A 1 13.29 5.35 -3.41
C MET A 1 13.24 6.50 -2.41
N THR A 2 12.07 6.84 -1.88
CA THR A 2 11.91 7.98 -0.98
C THR A 2 11.16 7.57 0.28
N ASN A 3 11.60 8.03 1.45
CA ASN A 3 10.80 8.00 2.67
C ASN A 3 10.12 9.36 2.80
N GLY A 4 8.82 9.38 2.55
CA GLY A 4 8.08 10.62 2.35
C GLY A 4 8.57 11.39 1.11
N ARG A 5 9.23 12.54 1.32
CA ARG A 5 9.75 13.41 0.25
C ARG A 5 11.28 13.42 0.13
N GLN A 6 11.98 12.69 0.99
CA GLN A 6 13.43 12.65 0.98
C GLN A 6 13.94 11.37 0.31
N PRO A 7 14.98 11.44 -0.54
CA PRO A 7 15.68 10.26 -1.02
C PRO A 7 16.19 9.41 0.15
N VAL A 8 16.06 8.10 0.04
CA VAL A 8 16.66 7.17 1.01
C VAL A 8 18.18 7.20 0.86
N GLU A 9 18.88 7.45 1.96
CA GLU A 9 20.33 7.32 2.06
C GLU A 9 20.68 5.85 2.33
N PHE A 10 21.55 5.26 1.50
CA PHE A 10 21.82 3.83 1.54
C PHE A 10 23.03 3.48 2.40
N GLU A 11 24.01 4.37 2.50
CA GLU A 11 25.25 4.10 3.22
C GLU A 11 25.09 4.34 4.73
N HIS A 12 24.31 5.35 5.10
CA HIS A 12 24.03 5.74 6.47
C HIS A 12 22.54 6.06 6.61
N PRO A 13 21.66 5.05 6.55
CA PRO A 13 20.22 5.26 6.67
C PRO A 13 19.87 5.85 8.04
N ALA A 14 18.87 6.72 8.07
CA ALA A 14 18.26 7.16 9.32
C ALA A 14 17.64 5.95 10.06
N GLU A 15 17.50 6.05 11.39
CA GLU A 15 16.95 4.94 12.20
C GLU A 15 15.51 4.56 11.79
N ASP A 16 14.74 5.52 11.31
CA ASP A 16 13.37 5.36 10.81
C ASP A 16 13.31 5.09 9.29
N ALA A 17 14.46 4.89 8.64
CA ALA A 17 14.47 4.66 7.21
C ALA A 17 13.96 3.25 6.87
N PHE A 18 12.93 3.20 6.03
CA PHE A 18 12.46 1.97 5.38
C PHE A 18 12.93 1.84 3.93
N PHE A 19 12.90 0.62 3.41
CA PHE A 19 13.24 0.29 2.03
C PHE A 19 12.06 -0.39 1.33
N GLY A 20 11.71 0.09 0.13
CA GLY A 20 10.56 -0.40 -0.60
C GLY A 20 9.22 0.06 -0.01
N ALA A 21 8.14 -0.64 -0.35
CA ALA A 21 6.80 -0.36 0.16
C ALA A 21 6.20 -1.64 0.73
N PHE A 22 5.88 -1.63 2.03
CA PHE A 22 5.22 -2.73 2.73
C PHE A 22 3.86 -2.31 3.33
N GLN A 23 3.51 -1.04 3.18
CA GLN A 23 2.24 -0.42 3.55
C GLN A 23 1.79 0.49 2.40
N VAL A 24 0.48 0.69 2.22
CA VAL A 24 -0.03 1.53 1.12
C VAL A 24 0.31 3.01 1.31
N GLU A 25 0.50 3.41 2.56
CA GLU A 25 0.90 4.74 3.01
C GLU A 25 2.33 5.11 2.62
N HIS A 26 3.15 4.12 2.23
CA HIS A 26 4.51 4.34 1.75
C HIS A 26 4.52 4.87 0.30
N PHE A 27 3.40 4.72 -0.43
CA PHE A 27 3.26 5.34 -1.74
C PHE A 27 2.96 6.82 -1.59
N SER A 28 3.55 7.64 -2.47
CA SER A 28 3.18 9.05 -2.56
C SER A 28 1.74 9.22 -3.01
N TRP A 29 1.16 10.41 -2.78
CA TRP A 29 -0.16 10.77 -3.32
C TRP A 29 -0.26 10.51 -4.84
N LYS A 30 0.85 10.74 -5.57
CA LYS A 30 0.97 10.49 -7.00
C LYS A 30 0.88 9.00 -7.31
N GLY A 31 1.52 8.16 -6.48
CA GLY A 31 1.42 6.70 -6.60
C GLY A 31 -0.01 6.20 -6.44
N ILE A 32 -0.72 6.68 -5.42
CA ILE A 32 -2.14 6.34 -5.19
C ILE A 32 -3.01 6.81 -6.37
N LEU A 33 -2.76 8.02 -6.89
CA LEU A 33 -3.44 8.52 -8.09
C LEU A 33 -3.15 7.65 -9.33
N ASP A 34 -1.92 7.18 -9.49
CA ASP A 34 -1.54 6.34 -10.64
C ASP A 34 -2.25 4.98 -10.61
N PHE A 35 -2.45 4.40 -9.43
CA PHE A 35 -3.27 3.18 -9.31
C PHE A 35 -4.74 3.46 -9.62
N SER A 36 -5.26 4.60 -9.13
CA SER A 36 -6.66 4.99 -9.26
C SER A 36 -7.08 5.34 -10.69
N THR A 37 -6.13 5.81 -11.50
CA THR A 37 -6.36 6.18 -12.90
C THR A 37 -6.23 5.02 -13.89
N PHE A 38 -5.93 3.81 -13.40
CA PHE A 38 -5.84 2.62 -14.24
C PHE A 38 -7.20 2.29 -14.90
N THR A 39 -7.18 2.22 -16.23
CA THR A 39 -8.40 2.05 -17.05
C THR A 39 -8.82 0.61 -17.27
N GLU A 40 -8.06 -0.37 -16.77
CA GLU A 40 -8.37 -1.81 -16.92
C GLU A 40 -8.48 -2.28 -18.38
N CYS A 41 -7.74 -1.64 -19.30
CA CYS A 41 -7.75 -2.00 -20.72
C CYS A 41 -6.94 -3.27 -21.08
N GLY A 42 -6.27 -3.91 -20.13
CA GLY A 42 -5.50 -5.16 -20.33
C GLY A 42 -4.22 -5.05 -21.16
N ARG A 43 -3.87 -3.86 -21.69
CA ARG A 43 -2.68 -3.70 -22.55
C ARG A 43 -1.39 -4.06 -21.81
N CYS A 44 -1.22 -3.60 -20.58
CA CYS A 44 -0.06 -3.92 -19.75
C CYS A 44 0.11 -5.43 -19.54
N GLN A 45 -1.01 -6.15 -19.41
CA GLN A 45 -1.03 -7.59 -19.26
C GLN A 45 -0.57 -8.31 -20.53
N SER A 46 -1.18 -7.97 -21.67
CA SER A 46 -0.88 -8.61 -22.97
C SER A 46 0.56 -8.41 -23.44
N GLN A 47 1.20 -7.32 -23.02
CA GLN A 47 2.56 -6.96 -23.42
C GLN A 47 3.61 -7.41 -22.39
N CYS A 48 3.21 -8.01 -21.26
CA CYS A 48 4.14 -8.40 -20.22
C CYS A 48 4.87 -9.72 -20.58
N PRO A 49 6.22 -9.72 -20.73
CA PRO A 49 6.96 -10.95 -21.05
C PRO A 49 6.86 -12.02 -19.95
N ALA A 50 6.80 -11.61 -18.68
CA ALA A 50 6.66 -12.54 -17.56
C ALA A 50 5.32 -13.28 -17.64
N TRP A 51 4.23 -12.55 -17.86
CA TRP A 51 2.92 -13.17 -18.03
C TRP A 51 2.84 -14.07 -19.27
N ASN A 52 3.36 -13.61 -20.40
CA ASN A 52 3.34 -14.36 -21.66
C ASN A 52 4.19 -15.63 -21.60
N THR A 53 5.08 -15.75 -20.60
CA THR A 53 5.86 -16.96 -20.31
C THR A 53 5.29 -17.75 -19.12
N ALA A 54 4.01 -17.53 -18.79
CA ALA A 54 3.27 -18.20 -17.72
C ALA A 54 3.88 -18.05 -16.31
N LYS A 55 4.65 -16.99 -16.08
CA LYS A 55 5.09 -16.62 -14.72
C LYS A 55 3.95 -15.92 -13.98
N PRO A 56 3.90 -16.01 -12.64
CA PRO A 56 2.76 -15.51 -11.85
C PRO A 56 2.63 -13.97 -11.82
N LEU A 57 3.54 -13.23 -12.46
CA LEU A 57 3.50 -11.78 -12.45
C LEU A 57 2.48 -11.25 -13.45
N SER A 58 1.42 -10.64 -12.93
CA SER A 58 0.43 -9.89 -13.69
C SER A 58 0.52 -8.40 -13.32
N PRO A 59 0.98 -7.51 -14.23
CA PRO A 59 0.99 -6.08 -13.94
C PRO A 59 -0.41 -5.50 -13.78
N GLU A 60 -1.43 -6.08 -14.43
CA GLU A 60 -2.82 -5.66 -14.24
C GLU A 60 -3.32 -5.98 -12.83
N LEU A 61 -3.15 -7.22 -12.38
CA LEU A 61 -3.56 -7.64 -11.04
C LEU A 61 -2.82 -6.84 -9.96
N LEU A 62 -1.52 -6.59 -10.16
CA LEU A 62 -0.73 -5.77 -9.24
C LEU A 62 -1.38 -4.40 -9.01
N ILE A 63 -1.68 -3.66 -10.08
CA ILE A 63 -2.26 -2.31 -9.96
C ILE A 63 -3.68 -2.35 -9.39
N ARG A 64 -4.51 -3.30 -9.82
CA ARG A 64 -5.87 -3.46 -9.27
C ARG A 64 -5.89 -3.77 -7.78
N VAL A 65 -5.01 -4.67 -7.32
CA VAL A 65 -4.93 -5.04 -5.90
C VAL A 65 -4.41 -3.87 -5.07
N LEU A 66 -3.42 -3.12 -5.55
CA LEU A 66 -2.94 -1.91 -4.86
C LEU A 66 -4.04 -0.84 -4.76
N ARG A 67 -4.79 -0.60 -5.84
CA ARG A 67 -5.92 0.34 -5.83
C ARG A 67 -7.01 -0.11 -4.86
N GLY A 68 -7.39 -1.40 -4.91
CA GLY A 68 -8.40 -1.98 -4.02
C GLY A 68 -8.00 -1.83 -2.55
N HIS A 69 -6.79 -2.27 -2.20
CA HIS A 69 -6.25 -2.14 -0.85
C HIS A 69 -6.22 -0.68 -0.36
N ALA A 70 -5.81 0.26 -1.22
CA ALA A 70 -5.80 1.68 -0.88
C ALA A 70 -7.20 2.19 -0.52
N PHE A 71 -8.23 1.80 -1.27
CA PHE A 71 -9.61 2.24 -1.04
C PHE A 71 -10.27 1.52 0.13
N ASP A 72 -10.05 0.22 0.29
CA ASP A 72 -10.61 -0.57 1.39
C ASP A 72 -10.02 -0.12 2.74
N LYS A 73 -8.75 0.28 2.75
CA LYS A 73 -8.05 0.84 3.93
C LYS A 73 -8.34 2.33 4.15
N ALA A 74 -8.84 3.06 3.15
CA ALA A 74 -9.01 4.52 3.23
C ALA A 74 -9.85 5.00 4.42
N PRO A 75 -11.00 4.38 4.79
CA PRO A 75 -11.77 4.84 5.95
C PRO A 75 -10.99 4.75 7.27
N TYR A 76 -10.14 3.73 7.41
CA TYR A 76 -9.27 3.57 8.58
C TYR A 76 -8.21 4.67 8.65
N LEU A 77 -7.55 4.97 7.52
CA LEU A 77 -6.53 6.04 7.46
C LEU A 77 -7.13 7.43 7.66
N LEU A 78 -8.30 7.69 7.07
CA LEU A 78 -9.02 8.96 7.25
C LEU A 78 -9.56 9.13 8.67
N GLY A 79 -9.82 8.03 9.37
CA GLY A 79 -10.13 8.01 10.81
C GLY A 79 -8.92 8.27 11.70
N GLY A 80 -7.73 8.51 11.15
CA GLY A 80 -6.49 8.70 11.90
C GLY A 80 -5.74 7.40 12.21
N GLY A 81 -6.23 6.26 11.71
CA GLY A 81 -5.56 4.97 11.85
C GLY A 81 -4.22 4.94 11.14
N GLY A 82 -3.31 4.09 11.62
CA GLY A 82 -1.96 3.95 11.10
C GLY A 82 -1.08 3.29 12.15
N LYS A 83 -0.09 2.50 11.73
CA LYS A 83 0.86 1.90 12.67
C LYS A 83 2.17 2.67 12.67
N ASP A 84 2.74 2.89 13.85
CA ASP A 84 4.13 3.36 13.97
C ASP A 84 5.13 2.24 13.61
N MET A 85 6.43 2.56 13.69
CA MET A 85 7.50 1.61 13.38
C MET A 85 7.55 0.43 14.35
N GLU A 86 7.09 0.63 15.59
CA GLU A 86 6.93 -0.45 16.58
C GLU A 86 5.65 -1.28 16.36
N GLY A 87 4.79 -0.88 15.42
CA GLY A 87 3.55 -1.57 15.08
C GLY A 87 2.36 -1.19 15.97
N SER A 88 2.50 -0.17 16.81
CA SER A 88 1.44 0.37 17.67
C SER A 88 0.48 1.24 16.87
N GLU A 89 -0.79 1.22 17.25
CA GLU A 89 -1.84 2.04 16.63
C GLU A 89 -1.65 3.53 16.96
N GLN A 90 -1.71 4.39 15.94
CA GLN A 90 -1.62 5.84 16.09
C GLN A 90 -2.96 6.48 16.47
N ALA A 91 -4.09 5.90 16.05
CA ALA A 91 -5.42 6.40 16.40
C ALA A 91 -5.84 6.03 17.83
N THR A 92 -6.63 6.90 18.46
CA THR A 92 -7.35 6.54 19.68
C THR A 92 -8.56 5.64 19.38
N SER A 93 -9.03 4.92 20.41
CA SER A 93 -10.25 4.12 20.33
C SER A 93 -11.48 4.93 19.92
N GLU A 94 -11.57 6.20 20.34
CA GLU A 94 -12.66 7.10 19.99
C GLU A 94 -12.63 7.48 18.50
N GLN A 95 -11.43 7.69 17.94
CA GLN A 95 -11.26 8.02 16.52
C GLN A 95 -11.69 6.86 15.62
N LEU A 96 -11.40 5.62 16.02
CA LEU A 96 -11.76 4.43 15.26
C LEU A 96 -13.19 3.93 15.52
N ALA A 97 -13.91 4.46 16.52
CA ALA A 97 -15.23 3.98 16.91
C ALA A 97 -16.28 4.04 15.77
N GLY A 98 -16.15 5.02 14.87
CA GLY A 98 -17.04 5.17 13.70
C GLY A 98 -16.52 4.53 12.41
N VAL A 99 -15.32 3.96 12.43
CA VAL A 99 -14.69 3.37 11.24
C VAL A 99 -15.30 1.97 11.01
N PRO A 100 -15.68 1.62 9.76
CA PRO A 100 -16.17 0.29 9.46
C PRO A 100 -15.18 -0.79 9.87
N ALA A 101 -15.66 -1.84 10.54
CA ALA A 101 -14.82 -2.95 11.01
C ALA A 101 -13.98 -3.58 9.88
N ALA A 102 -14.52 -3.64 8.66
CA ALA A 102 -13.79 -4.12 7.48
C ALA A 102 -12.58 -3.26 7.13
N ALA A 103 -12.68 -1.93 7.26
CA ALA A 103 -11.55 -1.02 7.01
C ALA A 103 -10.50 -1.12 8.12
N VAL A 104 -10.91 -1.33 9.37
CA VAL A 104 -9.98 -1.60 10.48
C VAL A 104 -9.24 -2.92 10.26
N ALA A 105 -9.95 -3.98 9.84
CA ALA A 105 -9.35 -5.27 9.50
C ALA A 105 -8.37 -5.15 8.32
N GLU A 106 -8.75 -4.41 7.27
CA GLU A 106 -7.87 -4.12 6.13
C GLU A 106 -6.65 -3.28 6.56
N GLY A 107 -6.81 -2.42 7.56
CA GLY A 107 -5.75 -1.66 8.22
C GLY A 107 -4.61 -2.53 8.75
N GLY A 108 -4.97 -3.70 9.29
CA GLY A 108 -4.04 -4.71 9.80
C GLY A 108 -3.52 -5.69 8.75
N ARG A 109 -4.04 -5.69 7.52
CA ARG A 109 -3.63 -6.65 6.49
C ARG A 109 -2.26 -6.25 5.91
N PRO A 110 -1.27 -7.16 5.86
CA PRO A 110 0.01 -6.85 5.24
C PRO A 110 -0.15 -6.64 3.72
N LEU A 111 0.64 -5.71 3.17
CA LEU A 111 0.65 -5.43 1.73
C LEU A 111 1.26 -6.61 0.94
N VAL A 112 2.27 -7.26 1.51
CA VAL A 112 3.00 -8.37 0.92
C VAL A 112 2.96 -9.56 1.89
N GLY A 113 2.64 -10.74 1.38
CA GLY A 113 2.55 -11.98 2.17
C GLY A 113 1.18 -12.20 2.80
N THR A 114 1.09 -13.18 3.68
CA THR A 114 -0.10 -13.49 4.48
C THR A 114 0.07 -12.95 5.89
N ALA A 115 -1.03 -12.57 6.55
CA ALA A 115 -1.02 -12.39 8.00
C ALA A 115 -0.78 -13.79 8.60
N GLU A 116 0.37 -13.99 9.23
CA GLU A 116 0.66 -15.20 10.03
C GLU A 116 -0.12 -15.18 11.35
#